data_AF-A0A964NNC4-F1
#
_entry.id   AF-A0A964NNC4-F1
#
_cell.length_a   1.000
_cell.length_b   1.000
_cell.length_c   1.000
_cell.angle_alpha   90.00
_cell.angle_beta   90.00
_cell.angle_gamma   90.00
#
_symmetry.space_group_name_H-M   'P 1'
#
loop_
_entity.id
_entity.type
_entity.pdbx_description
1 polymer ?
#
loop_
_entity_poly.entity_id
_entity_poly.type
_entity_poly.pdbx_seq_one_letter_code
_entity_poly.pdbx_strand_id
1 'polypeptide(L)' 'MAKPPPKPPTRRRAKDDSTLVGRDSKSGQFIAVREATRRPATTTVERIPKPGSGGTKKR' A
#
# COMPACT_ATOMS: atom_id res chain seq x y z
N MET A 1 25.34 -5.40 -37.71
CA MET A 1 24.62 -4.37 -36.91
C MET A 1 23.64 -5.08 -35.98
N ALA A 2 24.03 -5.30 -34.73
CA ALA A 2 23.16 -5.97 -33.75
C ALA A 2 22.09 -4.99 -33.27
N LYS A 3 20.83 -5.41 -33.28
CA LYS A 3 19.71 -4.62 -32.73
C LYS A 3 19.97 -4.39 -31.23
N PRO A 4 19.72 -3.18 -30.68
CA PRO A 4 19.91 -2.92 -29.26
C PRO A 4 19.01 -3.86 -28.43
N PRO A 5 19.47 -4.33 -27.25
CA PRO A 5 18.70 -5.23 -26.41
C PRO A 5 17.36 -4.60 -26.02
N PRO A 6 16.27 -5.39 -25.93
CA PRO A 6 14.99 -4.88 -25.49
C PRO A 6 15.14 -4.28 -24.08
N LYS A 7 14.61 -3.07 -23.88
CA LYS A 7 14.57 -2.43 -22.56
C LYS A 7 13.87 -3.38 -21.58
N PRO A 8 14.36 -3.53 -20.33
CA PRO A 8 13.68 -4.35 -19.34
C PRO A 8 12.23 -3.88 -19.22
N PRO A 9 11.25 -4.79 -19.04
CA PRO A 9 9.87 -4.39 -18.87
C PRO A 9 9.86 -3.41 -17.71
N THR A 10 9.50 -2.15 -17.98
CA THR A 10 9.24 -1.18 -16.94
C THR A 10 8.21 -1.86 -16.05
N ARG A 11 8.62 -2.30 -14.84
CA ARG A 11 7.68 -2.65 -13.78
C ARG A 11 6.77 -1.45 -13.74
N ARG A 12 5.56 -1.54 -14.32
CA ARG A 12 4.49 -0.61 -14.02
C ARG A 12 4.51 -0.61 -12.51
N ARG A 13 4.90 0.51 -11.89
CA ARG A 13 4.84 0.64 -10.43
C ARG A 13 3.47 0.13 -10.09
N ALA A 14 3.41 -1.08 -9.51
CA ALA A 14 2.16 -1.66 -9.09
C ALA A 14 1.60 -0.59 -8.18
N LYS A 15 0.51 0.03 -8.65
CA LYS A 15 -0.11 1.18 -8.01
C LYS A 15 -0.73 0.61 -6.74
N ASP A 16 0.13 0.54 -5.73
CA ASP A 16 -0.15 0.20 -4.36
C ASP A 16 -0.61 -1.26 -4.18
N ASP A 17 0.36 -2.17 -3.95
CA ASP A 17 0.19 -3.56 -3.45
C ASP A 17 -0.56 -3.65 -2.10
N SER A 18 -1.07 -2.51 -1.62
CA SER A 18 -1.70 -2.33 -0.33
C SER A 18 -2.54 -1.06 -0.33
N THR A 19 -3.73 -1.12 0.22
CA THR A 19 -4.52 0.06 0.59
C THR A 19 -4.14 0.50 1.99
N LEU A 20 -3.77 1.78 2.13
CA LEU A 20 -3.67 2.41 3.45
C LEU A 20 -5.09 2.73 3.91
N VAL A 21 -5.39 2.39 5.16
CA VAL A 21 -6.69 2.65 5.79
C VAL A 21 -6.42 3.28 7.15
N GLY A 22 -7.13 4.36 7.46
CA GLY A 22 -7.14 4.92 8.80
C GLY A 22 -8.11 4.13 9.67
N ARG A 23 -7.75 3.85 10.92
CA ARG A 23 -8.58 3.16 11.88
C ARG A 23 -8.57 3.94 13.18
N ASP A 24 -9.73 4.34 13.66
CA ASP A 24 -9.84 5.01 14.95
C ASP A 24 -9.59 4.00 16.08
N SER A 25 -8.61 4.28 16.94
CA SER A 25 -8.20 3.34 18.00
C SER A 25 -9.22 3.25 19.13
N LYS A 26 -10.12 4.24 19.26
CA LYS A 26 -11.12 4.31 20.33
C LYS A 26 -12.40 3.56 19.97
N SER A 27 -12.85 3.68 18.72
CA SER A 27 -14.11 3.12 18.22
C SER A 27 -13.93 1.93 17.27
N GLY A 28 -12.73 1.73 16.73
CA GLY A 28 -12.44 0.71 15.72
C GLY A 28 -12.97 1.03 14.33
N GLN A 29 -13.59 2.20 14.13
CA GLN A 29 -14.15 2.61 12.84
C GLN A 29 -13.06 2.91 11.82
N PHE A 30 -13.36 2.64 10.55
CA PHE A 30 -12.50 3.03 9.45
C PHE A 30 -12.70 4.50 9.13
N ILE A 31 -11.60 5.26 9.19
CA ILE A 31 -11.54 6.69 8.89
C ILE A 31 -10.60 6.92 7.70
N ALA A 32 -10.66 8.11 7.10
CA ALA A 32 -9.74 8.46 6.03
C ALA A 32 -8.28 8.47 6.55
N VAL A 33 -7.33 7.96 5.75
CA VAL A 33 -5.90 7.96 6.10
C VAL A 33 -5.38 9.37 6.42
N ARG A 34 -5.90 10.39 5.73
CA ARG A 34 -5.56 11.79 6.00
C ARG A 34 -5.95 12.22 7.40
N GLU A 35 -7.10 11.76 7.88
CA GLU A 35 -7.58 12.05 9.23
C GLU A 35 -6.78 11.28 10.26
N ALA A 36 -6.47 10.01 9.97
CA ALA A 36 -5.62 9.22 10.84
C ALA A 36 -4.20 9.80 10.97
N THR A 37 -3.64 10.28 9.87
CA THR A 37 -2.32 10.94 9.85
C THR A 37 -2.34 12.27 10.61
N ARG A 38 -3.48 12.96 10.64
CA ARG A 38 -3.65 14.21 11.41
C ARG A 38 -3.85 13.97 12.90
N ARG A 39 -4.34 12.79 13.31
CA ARG A 39 -4.61 12.44 14.72
C ARG A 39 -3.93 11.13 15.15
N PRO A 40 -2.60 11.00 15.03
CA PRO A 40 -1.89 9.75 15.29
C PRO A 40 -1.99 9.28 16.76
N ALA A 41 -2.37 10.17 17.67
CA ALA A 41 -2.55 9.83 19.09
C ALA A 41 -3.79 8.95 19.35
N THR A 42 -4.83 9.06 18.52
CA THR A 42 -6.10 8.35 18.73
C THR A 42 -6.48 7.46 17.56
N THR A 43 -5.65 7.40 16.52
CA THR A 43 -5.93 6.70 15.27
C THR A 43 -4.69 6.03 14.74
N THR A 44 -4.88 4.95 13.98
CA THR A 44 -3.84 4.09 13.45
C THR A 44 -3.96 4.04 11.94
N VAL A 45 -2.84 4.07 11.21
CA VAL A 45 -2.83 3.82 9.76
C VAL A 45 -2.41 2.38 9.54
N GLU A 46 -3.36 1.55 9.12
CA GLU A 46 -3.09 0.16 8.75
C GLU A 46 -2.86 0.05 7.24
N ARG A 47 -1.92 -0.80 6.87
CA ARG A 47 -1.59 -1.10 5.48
C ARG A 47 -2.15 -2.47 5.13
N ILE A 48 -3.29 -2.51 4.47
CA ILE A 48 -3.98 -3.75 4.09
C ILE A 48 -3.49 -4.16 2.68
N PRO A 49 -2.77 -5.28 2.53
CA PRO A 49 -2.37 -5.78 1.22
C PRO A 49 -3.62 -6.19 0.41
N LYS A 50 -3.64 -5.88 -0.90
CA LYS A 50 -4.78 -6.29 -1.74
C LYS A 50 -4.70 -7.80 -2.02
N PRO A 51 -5.81 -8.55 -1.95
CA PRO A 51 -5.81 -9.95 -2.36
C PRO A 51 -5.53 -10.03 -3.87
N GLY A 52 -4.41 -10.65 -4.25
CA GLY A 52 -3.94 -10.74 -5.65
C GLY A 52 -2.63 -9.97 -5.94
N SER A 53 -2.25 -9.01 -5.10
CA SER A 53 -0.87 -8.49 -5.09
C SER A 53 -0.04 -9.38 -4.17
N GLY A 54 0.72 -10.30 -4.77
CA GLY A 54 1.61 -11.26 -4.09
C GLY A 54 2.74 -10.57 -3.30
N GLY A 55 2.36 -9.94 -2.19
CA GLY A 55 3.24 -9.47 -1.13
C GLY A 55 3.37 -10.49 0.00
N THR A 56 3.27 -11.79 -0.29
CA THR A 56 3.78 -12.81 0.62
C THR A 56 5.30 -12.74 0.59
N LYS A 57 5.88 -11.82 1.38
CA LYS A 57 7.22 -12.07 1.87
C LYS A 57 7.09 -13.21 2.89
N LYS A 58 7.08 -14.45 2.36
CA LYS A 58 7.44 -15.64 3.12
C LYS A 58 8.75 -15.28 3.83
N ARG A 59 8.71 -15.24 5.17
CA ARG A 59 9.92 -15.32 5.97
C ARG A 59 10.51 -16.72 5.84
#